data_AF-A0A3P7NQ62-F1
#
_entry.id   AF-A0A3P7NQ62-F1
#
_cell.length_a   1.000
_cell.length_b   1.000
_cell.length_c   1.000
_cell.angle_alpha   90.00
_cell.angle_beta   90.00
_cell.angle_gamma   90.00
#
_symmetry.space_group_name_H-M   'P 1'
#
loop_
_entity.id
_entity.type
_entity.pdbx_description
1 polymer ?
#
loop_
_entity_poly.entity_id
_entity_poly.type
_entity_poly.pdbx_seq_one_letter_code
_entity_poly.pdbx_strand_id
1 'polypeptide(L)'
;MTISYDEEFSSLMLRWRGSLWKAVLKDLIAFYIGYYIILAIQWYVLDEKQKEYFTGWIHWCEIGSQYIPLSFLLGFFVSVIVARWYVYGA
;
A
#
# COMPACT_ATOMS: atom_id res chain seq x y z
N MET A 1 9.80 2.99 -27.25
CA MET A 1 10.85 3.83 -26.61
C MET A 1 11.33 3.06 -25.39
N THR A 2 12.31 2.20 -25.57
CA THR A 2 12.88 1.36 -24.49
C THR A 2 13.90 2.21 -23.72
N ILE A 3 13.73 2.31 -22.42
CA ILE A 3 14.64 3.08 -21.57
C ILE A 3 15.77 2.13 -21.15
N SER A 4 16.99 2.34 -21.66
CA SER A 4 18.20 1.64 -21.22
C SER A 4 18.79 2.34 -19.99
N TYR A 5 19.09 1.59 -18.93
CA TYR A 5 19.61 2.14 -17.68
C TYR A 5 21.00 1.57 -17.37
N ASP A 6 21.99 2.44 -17.27
CA ASP A 6 23.36 2.15 -16.78
C ASP A 6 23.59 2.71 -15.35
N GLU A 7 22.53 3.17 -14.67
CA GLU A 7 22.64 3.79 -13.33
C GLU A 7 22.33 2.80 -12.19
N GLU A 8 22.92 3.07 -11.02
CA GLU A 8 22.64 2.31 -9.79
C GLU A 8 21.16 2.38 -9.39
N PHE A 9 20.64 1.27 -8.82
CA PHE A 9 19.23 1.11 -8.43
C PHE A 9 18.69 2.24 -7.53
N SER A 10 19.55 2.85 -6.71
CA SER A 10 19.22 3.98 -5.85
C SER A 10 18.76 5.23 -6.62
N SER A 11 19.40 5.52 -7.77
CA SER A 11 19.06 6.67 -8.62
C SER A 11 17.69 6.51 -9.29
N LEU A 12 17.34 5.27 -9.67
CA LEU A 12 16.05 4.92 -10.26
C LEU A 12 14.87 5.22 -9.33
N MET A 13 15.03 5.03 -8.02
CA MET A 13 13.96 5.27 -7.03
C MET A 13 13.58 6.76 -6.90
N LEU A 14 14.51 7.68 -7.19
CA LEU A 14 14.33 9.13 -7.01
C LEU A 14 13.79 9.83 -8.26
N ARG A 15 13.63 9.13 -9.37
CA ARG A 15 13.08 9.70 -10.60
C ARG A 15 11.58 9.94 -10.46
N TRP A 16 11.04 11.00 -11.06
CA TRP A 16 9.61 11.33 -10.97
C TRP A 16 8.77 10.78 -12.15
N ARG A 17 9.31 10.84 -13.38
CA ARG A 17 8.60 10.35 -14.58
C ARG A 17 8.62 8.81 -14.60
N GLY A 18 7.43 8.20 -14.62
CA GLY A 18 7.28 6.74 -14.67
C GLY A 18 7.57 6.02 -13.34
N SER A 19 7.75 6.76 -12.25
CA SER A 19 8.09 6.19 -10.95
C SER A 19 6.87 5.69 -10.20
N LEU A 20 7.09 4.65 -9.39
CA LEU A 20 6.12 4.08 -8.47
C LEU A 20 5.53 5.16 -7.55
N TRP A 21 6.34 6.12 -7.12
CA TRP A 21 5.90 7.24 -6.28
C TRP A 21 4.74 7.99 -6.91
N LYS A 22 4.81 8.31 -8.20
CA LYS A 22 3.73 9.04 -8.88
C LYS A 22 2.42 8.24 -8.93
N ALA A 23 2.51 6.91 -9.01
CA ALA A 23 1.35 6.03 -9.05
C ALA A 23 0.71 5.87 -7.66
N VAL A 24 1.51 5.64 -6.62
CA VAL A 24 1.02 5.27 -5.28
C VAL A 24 0.73 6.48 -4.38
N LEU A 25 1.33 7.65 -4.66
CA LEU A 25 1.25 8.81 -3.75
C LEU A 25 -0.18 9.24 -3.43
N LYS A 26 -1.10 9.18 -4.39
CA LYS A 26 -2.51 9.57 -4.16
C LYS A 26 -3.20 8.63 -3.16
N ASP A 27 -3.05 7.32 -3.36
CA ASP A 27 -3.62 6.30 -2.48
C ASP A 27 -2.96 6.35 -1.09
N LEU A 28 -1.65 6.59 -1.04
CA LEU A 28 -0.90 6.74 0.21
C LEU A 28 -1.38 7.95 1.03
N ILE A 29 -1.59 9.10 0.37
CA ILE A 29 -2.11 10.30 1.05
C ILE A 29 -3.52 10.02 1.58
N ALA A 30 -4.40 9.40 0.79
CA ALA A 30 -5.75 9.07 1.23
C ALA A 30 -5.74 8.11 2.44
N PHE A 31 -4.84 7.12 2.43
CA PHE A 31 -4.64 6.19 3.55
C PHE A 31 -4.22 6.93 4.83
N TYR A 32 -3.21 7.82 4.74
CA TYR A 32 -2.76 8.59 5.91
C TYR A 32 -3.84 9.52 6.44
N ILE A 33 -4.61 10.17 5.58
CA ILE A 33 -5.74 11.01 6.00
C ILE A 33 -6.73 10.17 6.83
N GLY A 34 -7.13 9.00 6.34
CA GLY A 34 -8.02 8.10 7.08
C GLY A 34 -7.42 7.64 8.42
N TYR A 35 -6.15 7.28 8.42
CA TYR A 35 -5.43 6.87 9.63
C TYR A 35 -5.44 7.98 10.70
N TYR A 36 -5.09 9.21 10.32
CA TYR A 36 -5.07 10.34 11.25
C TYR A 36 -6.47 10.72 11.75
N ILE A 37 -7.50 10.57 10.92
CA ILE A 37 -8.90 10.76 11.36
C ILE A 37 -9.24 9.76 12.47
N ILE A 38 -8.93 8.48 12.28
CA ILE A 38 -9.19 7.43 13.28
C ILE A 38 -8.39 7.70 14.56
N LEU A 39 -7.12 8.10 14.44
CA LEU A 39 -6.27 8.46 15.57
C LEU A 39 -6.84 9.65 16.36
N ALA A 40 -7.32 10.69 15.65
CA ALA A 40 -7.93 11.86 16.27
C ALA A 40 -9.23 11.50 17.01
N ILE A 41 -10.06 10.62 16.43
CA ILE A 41 -11.27 10.10 17.09
C ILE A 41 -10.89 9.37 18.39
N GLN A 42 -9.88 8.50 18.35
CA GLN A 42 -9.42 7.77 19.53
C GLN A 42 -8.92 8.70 20.65
N TRP A 43 -8.21 9.78 20.30
CA TRP A 43 -7.62 10.71 21.27
C TRP A 43 -8.63 11.70 21.86
N TYR A 44 -9.48 12.30 21.02
CA TYR A 44 -10.29 13.46 21.42
C TYR A 44 -11.77 13.12 21.66
N VAL A 45 -12.28 12.00 21.13
CA VAL A 45 -13.72 11.69 21.16
C VAL A 45 -14.05 10.52 22.08
N LEU A 46 -13.22 9.48 22.10
CA LEU A 46 -13.52 8.25 22.85
C LEU A 46 -13.24 8.40 24.35
N ASP A 47 -14.21 7.93 25.15
CA ASP A 47 -14.05 7.72 26.59
C ASP A 47 -13.20 6.47 26.89
N GLU A 48 -12.70 6.35 28.13
CA GLU A 48 -11.81 5.27 28.55
C GLU A 48 -12.39 3.87 28.29
N LYS A 49 -13.69 3.68 28.56
CA LYS A 49 -14.37 2.40 28.26
C LYS A 49 -14.46 2.12 26.76
N GLN A 50 -14.68 3.15 25.95
CA GLN A 50 -14.79 2.98 24.49
C GLN A 50 -13.43 2.66 23.87
N LYS A 51 -12.33 3.19 24.42
CA LYS A 51 -10.96 2.84 24.00
C LYS A 51 -10.64 1.36 24.25
N GLU A 52 -11.14 0.78 25.34
CA GLU A 52 -11.00 -0.65 25.61
C GLU A 52 -11.67 -1.50 24.53
N TYR A 53 -12.93 -1.21 24.20
CA TYR A 53 -13.62 -1.89 23.10
C TYR A 53 -12.94 -1.67 21.75
N PHE A 54 -12.44 -0.46 21.48
CA PHE A 54 -11.70 -0.15 20.27
C PHE A 54 -10.41 -0.97 20.14
N THR A 55 -9.70 -1.22 21.25
CA THR A 55 -8.54 -2.12 21.27
C THR A 55 -8.91 -3.53 20.82
N GLY A 56 -10.08 -4.03 21.23
CA GLY A 56 -10.62 -5.31 20.75
C GLY A 56 -10.81 -5.33 19.23
N TRP A 57 -11.34 -4.25 18.63
CA TRP A 57 -11.48 -4.12 17.18
C TRP A 57 -10.13 -4.11 16.45
N ILE A 58 -9.13 -3.38 16.99
CA ILE A 58 -7.78 -3.36 16.40
C ILE A 58 -7.22 -4.78 16.35
N HIS A 59 -7.33 -5.52 17.45
CA HIS A 59 -6.83 -6.90 17.51
C HIS A 59 -7.54 -7.82 16.51
N TRP A 60 -8.86 -7.66 16.36
CA TRP A 60 -9.63 -8.42 15.38
C TRP A 60 -9.16 -8.15 13.94
N CYS A 61 -8.88 -6.89 13.61
CA CYS A 61 -8.31 -6.49 12.31
C CYS A 61 -6.89 -7.04 12.11
N GLU A 62 -6.05 -7.06 13.14
CA GLU A 62 -4.69 -7.61 13.08
C GLU A 62 -4.70 -9.10 12.73
N ILE A 63 -5.54 -9.88 13.43
CA ILE A 63 -5.73 -11.30 13.15
C ILE A 63 -6.26 -11.49 11.71
N GLY A 64 -7.27 -10.70 11.31
CA GLY A 64 -7.81 -10.70 9.95
C GLY A 64 -6.75 -10.47 8.86
N SER A 65 -5.83 -9.52 9.10
CA SER A 65 -4.76 -9.18 8.17
C SER A 65 -3.74 -10.31 7.97
N GLN A 66 -3.57 -11.20 8.96
CA GLN A 66 -2.63 -12.33 8.86
C GLN A 66 -3.17 -13.48 8.01
N TYR A 67 -4.50 -13.62 7.88
CA TYR A 67 -5.10 -14.71 7.12
C TYR A 67 -5.00 -14.56 5.61
N ILE A 68 -4.85 -13.35 5.08
CA ILE A 68 -4.82 -13.09 3.64
C ILE A 68 -3.37 -12.92 3.19
N PRO A 69 -2.79 -13.86 2.44
CA PRO A 69 -1.42 -13.75 1.95
C PRO A 69 -1.35 -12.80 0.74
N LEU A 70 -1.51 -11.50 0.98
CA LEU A 70 -1.59 -10.47 -0.06
C LEU A 70 -0.36 -10.46 -0.97
N SER A 71 0.85 -10.62 -0.41
CA SER A 71 2.09 -10.64 -1.19
C SER A 71 2.13 -11.78 -2.19
N PHE A 72 1.60 -12.96 -1.82
CA PHE A 72 1.53 -14.11 -2.71
C PHE A 72 0.54 -13.87 -3.86
N LEU A 73 -0.67 -13.39 -3.52
CA LEU A 73 -1.71 -13.07 -4.51
C LEU A 73 -1.24 -11.99 -5.49
N LEU A 74 -0.60 -10.93 -4.98
CA LEU A 74 -0.06 -9.86 -5.80
C LEU A 74 1.04 -10.38 -6.74
N GLY A 75 1.94 -11.23 -6.24
CA GLY A 75 2.98 -11.87 -7.05
C GLY A 75 2.41 -12.69 -8.21
N PHE A 76 1.39 -13.51 -7.94
CA PHE A 76 0.67 -14.25 -8.99
C PHE A 76 0.00 -13.31 -10.00
N PHE A 77 -0.71 -12.30 -9.51
CA PHE A 77 -1.42 -11.33 -10.36
C PHE A 77 -0.48 -10.57 -11.29
N VAL A 78 0.61 -10.01 -10.74
CA VAL A 78 1.62 -9.28 -11.51
C VAL A 78 2.30 -10.19 -12.52
N SER A 79 2.63 -11.43 -12.16
CA SER A 79 3.27 -12.40 -13.09
C SER A 79 2.42 -12.65 -14.33
N VAL A 80 1.10 -12.82 -14.17
CA VAL A 80 0.17 -13.00 -15.29
C VAL A 80 0.09 -11.75 -16.16
N ILE A 81 0.02 -10.56 -15.55
CA ILE A 81 -0.05 -9.30 -16.29
C ILE A 81 1.22 -9.07 -17.11
N VAL A 82 2.39 -9.28 -16.50
CA VAL A 82 3.69 -9.12 -17.16
C VAL A 82 3.83 -10.10 -18.33
N ALA A 83 3.43 -11.37 -18.14
CA ALA A 83 3.45 -12.35 -19.21
C ALA A 83 2.58 -11.93 -20.42
N ARG A 84 1.38 -11.40 -20.16
CA ARG A 84 0.49 -10.89 -21.22
C ARG A 84 1.06 -9.65 -21.90
N TRP A 85 1.63 -8.73 -21.13
CA TRP A 85 2.23 -7.52 -21.67
C TRP A 85 3.37 -7.83 -22.63
N TYR A 86 4.20 -8.83 -22.30
CA TYR A 86 5.29 -9.26 -23.20
C TYR A 86 4.77 -9.88 -24.50
N VAL A 87 3.66 -10.62 -24.47
CA VAL A 87 3.09 -11.29 -25.65
C VAL A 87 2.32 -10.34 -26.58
N TYR A 88 1.62 -9.34 -26.03
CA TYR A 88 0.69 -8.49 -26.80
C TYR A 88 1.05 -7.00 -26.85
N GLY A 89 1.94 -6.53 -25.98
CA GLY A 89 2.20 -5.10 -25.74
C GLY A 89 3.62 -4.62 -26.06
N ALA A 90 4.50 -5.52 -26.50
CA ALA A 90 5.83 -5.23 -27.02
C ALA A 90 5.84 -5.36 -28.55
#